data_AF-A0A961J176-F1
#
_entry.id   AF-A0A961J176-F1
#
_cell.length_a   1.000
_cell.length_b   1.000
_cell.length_c   1.000
_cell.angle_alpha   90.00
_cell.angle_beta   90.00
_cell.angle_gamma   90.00
#
_symmetry.space_group_name_H-M   'P 1'
#
loop_
_entity.id
_entity.type
_entity.pdbx_description
1 polymer ?
#
loop_
_entity_poly.entity_id
_entity_poly.type
_entity_poly.pdbx_seq_one_letter_code
_entity_poly.pdbx_strand_id
1 'polypeptide(L)'
;IGLDADIWMLPPDRLNLTAAERESLSSITMQRANGAYVNASWTKAHMEVIKAAAKDPAVARIFVFGGAKVQMCKDAGADRAWLRKVRPWWGHHYHFHIRLNCPAGDRTCVDQAPPPPGDGCSEAEEWVGRILNPPPPDPNAKPAPPVPPTTLADLPAQCASVLGAR
;
A
#
# COMPACT_ATOMS: atom_id res chain seq x y z
N ILE A 1 1.28 12.05 -10.44
CA ILE A 1 1.16 11.28 -11.71
C ILE A 1 0.28 10.06 -11.45
N GLY A 2 -0.57 9.65 -12.39
CA GLY A 2 -1.61 8.62 -12.18
C GLY A 2 -1.08 7.18 -12.19
N LEU A 3 -0.11 6.86 -11.33
CA LEU A 3 0.54 5.53 -11.26
C LEU A 3 0.19 4.76 -9.98
N ASP A 4 -0.83 5.23 -9.26
CA ASP A 4 -1.24 4.73 -7.96
C ASP A 4 -2.73 4.37 -8.01
N ALA A 5 -3.10 3.22 -7.44
CA ALA A 5 -4.48 2.77 -7.39
C ALA A 5 -4.77 2.03 -6.08
N ASP A 6 -5.87 2.39 -5.41
CA ASP A 6 -6.42 1.64 -4.29
C ASP A 6 -7.44 0.63 -4.79
N ILE A 7 -7.29 -0.62 -4.38
CA ILE A 7 -8.22 -1.70 -4.67
C ILE A 7 -8.82 -2.17 -3.36
N TRP A 8 -10.13 -2.03 -3.22
CA TRP A 8 -10.84 -2.54 -2.06
C TRP A 8 -10.66 -4.05 -1.92
N MET A 9 -10.44 -4.48 -0.67
CA MET A 9 -10.46 -5.88 -0.27
C MET A 9 -11.89 -6.36 0.02
N LEU A 10 -12.89 -5.78 -0.65
CA LEU A 10 -14.28 -6.22 -0.59
C LEU A 10 -14.55 -7.13 -1.79
N PRO A 11 -14.76 -8.44 -1.59
CA PRO A 11 -15.18 -9.32 -2.67
C PRO A 11 -16.54 -8.83 -3.22
N PRO A 12 -16.70 -8.70 -4.54
CA PRO A 12 -17.96 -8.24 -5.11
C PRO A 12 -19.02 -9.35 -5.07
N ASP A 13 -20.22 -9.04 -4.57
CA ASP A 13 -21.37 -9.95 -4.67
C ASP A 13 -21.91 -10.04 -6.12
N ARG A 14 -21.72 -8.97 -6.89
CA ARG A 14 -22.10 -8.85 -8.30
C ARG A 14 -21.24 -7.79 -9.01
N LEU A 15 -21.17 -7.85 -10.34
CA LEU A 15 -20.31 -6.97 -11.16
C LEU A 15 -21.08 -5.90 -11.96
N ASN A 16 -22.36 -5.72 -11.70
CA ASN A 16 -23.25 -4.83 -12.45
C ASN A 16 -23.82 -3.67 -11.59
N LEU A 17 -23.03 -3.17 -10.64
CA LEU A 17 -23.44 -2.05 -9.80
C LEU A 17 -23.77 -0.82 -10.65
N THR A 18 -24.84 -0.11 -10.28
CA THR A 18 -25.15 1.20 -10.88
C THR A 18 -24.15 2.26 -10.40
N ALA A 19 -24.17 3.45 -11.02
CA ALA A 19 -23.35 4.56 -10.54
C ALA A 19 -23.69 4.94 -9.09
N ALA A 20 -24.97 5.10 -8.77
CA ALA A 20 -25.41 5.46 -7.42
C ALA A 20 -25.00 4.40 -6.37
N GLU A 21 -25.09 3.12 -6.72
CA GLU A 21 -24.65 2.03 -5.83
C GLU A 21 -23.15 2.13 -5.53
N ARG A 22 -22.32 2.38 -6.54
CA ARG A 22 -20.86 2.56 -6.36
C ARG A 22 -20.52 3.74 -5.44
N GLU A 23 -21.22 4.87 -5.59
CA GLU A 23 -20.99 6.07 -4.76
C GLU A 23 -21.38 5.84 -3.28
N SER A 24 -22.31 4.92 -3.01
CA SER A 24 -22.76 4.59 -1.65
C SER A 24 -22.06 3.37 -1.02
N LEU A 25 -21.28 2.62 -1.80
CA LEU A 25 -20.64 1.39 -1.34
C LEU A 25 -19.48 1.71 -0.39
N SER A 26 -19.21 0.81 0.56
CA SER A 26 -18.06 0.91 1.46
C SER A 26 -17.43 -0.45 1.67
N SER A 27 -16.10 -0.47 1.81
CA SER A 27 -15.35 -1.68 2.08
C SER A 27 -15.40 -2.07 3.57
N ILE A 28 -14.98 -3.29 3.86
CA ILE A 28 -14.92 -3.85 5.21
C ILE A 28 -13.47 -4.02 5.67
N THR A 29 -13.26 -3.98 6.98
CA THR A 29 -11.94 -4.20 7.55
C THR A 29 -11.54 -5.68 7.50
N MET A 30 -10.27 -5.91 7.17
CA MET A 30 -9.57 -7.21 7.21
C MET A 30 -8.70 -7.36 8.45
N GLN A 31 -8.59 -6.34 9.29
CA GLN A 31 -7.69 -6.35 10.45
C GLN A 31 -8.40 -6.56 11.78
N ARG A 32 -7.61 -6.96 12.79
CA ARG A 32 -7.89 -6.84 14.21
C ARG A 32 -6.62 -6.45 14.97
N ALA A 33 -6.76 -6.07 16.24
CA ALA A 33 -5.65 -5.64 17.10
C ALA A 33 -4.77 -4.56 16.44
N ASN A 34 -5.39 -3.47 16.01
CA ASN A 34 -4.72 -2.31 15.41
C ASN A 34 -3.84 -2.61 14.18
N GLY A 35 -4.15 -3.70 13.45
CA GLY A 35 -3.39 -4.09 12.26
C GLY A 35 -2.32 -5.14 12.50
N ALA A 36 -2.19 -5.65 13.73
CA ALA A 36 -1.26 -6.73 14.05
C ALA A 36 -1.66 -8.06 13.40
N TYR A 37 -2.97 -8.30 13.22
CA TYR A 37 -3.48 -9.57 12.70
C TYR A 37 -4.60 -9.37 11.69
N VAL A 38 -4.73 -10.34 10.79
CA VAL A 38 -5.94 -10.50 9.98
C VAL A 38 -7.12 -10.94 10.86
N ASN A 39 -8.35 -10.59 10.45
CA ASN A 39 -9.59 -11.06 11.05
C ASN A 39 -10.21 -12.21 10.23
N ALA A 40 -11.44 -12.63 10.58
CA ALA A 40 -12.13 -13.72 9.91
C ALA A 40 -12.57 -13.43 8.47
N SER A 41 -12.63 -12.15 8.07
CA SER A 41 -13.00 -11.76 6.70
C SER A 41 -11.85 -11.90 5.72
N TRP A 42 -10.60 -11.96 6.20
CA TRP A 42 -9.44 -12.24 5.35
C TRP A 42 -9.46 -13.69 4.89
N THR A 43 -9.31 -13.89 3.59
CA THR A 43 -9.34 -15.22 2.96
C THR A 43 -8.18 -15.41 1.99
N LYS A 44 -7.95 -16.65 1.57
CA LYS A 44 -6.95 -16.97 0.54
C LYS A 44 -7.15 -16.17 -0.75
N ALA A 45 -8.39 -15.86 -1.13
CA ALA A 45 -8.68 -15.09 -2.35
C ALA A 45 -8.02 -13.70 -2.33
N HIS A 46 -7.99 -13.03 -1.17
CA HIS A 46 -7.33 -11.73 -1.01
C HIS A 46 -5.83 -11.84 -1.29
N MET A 47 -5.18 -12.86 -0.72
CA MET A 47 -3.77 -13.14 -0.98
C MET A 47 -3.50 -13.44 -2.46
N GLU A 48 -4.33 -14.23 -3.12
CA GLU A 48 -4.12 -14.59 -4.54
C GLU A 48 -4.26 -13.38 -5.47
N VAL A 49 -5.22 -12.48 -5.21
CA VAL A 49 -5.35 -11.22 -5.97
C VAL A 49 -4.11 -10.34 -5.78
N ILE A 50 -3.65 -10.18 -4.55
CA ILE A 50 -2.45 -9.37 -4.25
C ILE A 50 -1.19 -10.03 -4.86
N LYS A 51 -1.10 -11.36 -4.81
CA LYS A 51 -0.02 -12.14 -5.43
C LYS A 51 -0.01 -11.97 -6.94
N ALA A 52 -1.17 -12.02 -7.60
CA ALA A 52 -1.31 -11.78 -9.03
C ALA A 52 -0.83 -10.37 -9.40
N ALA A 53 -1.29 -9.34 -8.67
CA ALA A 53 -0.82 -7.97 -8.85
C ALA A 53 0.70 -7.83 -8.63
N ALA A 54 1.26 -8.46 -7.60
CA ALA A 54 2.69 -8.38 -7.31
C ALA A 54 3.55 -9.07 -8.38
N LYS A 55 3.02 -10.09 -9.07
CA LYS A 55 3.71 -10.76 -10.17
C LYS A 55 3.73 -9.94 -11.46
N ASP A 56 2.84 -8.97 -11.60
CA ASP A 56 2.83 -8.09 -12.77
C ASP A 56 4.12 -7.25 -12.83
N PRO A 57 4.85 -7.24 -13.96
CA PRO A 57 6.10 -6.49 -14.11
C PRO A 57 5.90 -4.97 -14.06
N ALA A 58 4.70 -4.46 -14.34
CA ALA A 58 4.38 -3.03 -14.23
C ALA A 58 4.29 -2.57 -12.78
N VAL A 59 4.01 -3.48 -11.82
CA VAL A 59 3.87 -3.12 -10.40
C VAL A 59 5.25 -2.95 -9.75
N ALA A 60 5.47 -1.79 -9.13
CA ALA A 60 6.65 -1.47 -8.34
C ALA A 60 6.49 -1.91 -6.87
N ARG A 61 5.33 -1.61 -6.29
CA ARG A 61 5.00 -1.85 -4.86
C ARG A 61 3.53 -2.12 -4.66
N ILE A 62 3.23 -2.84 -3.59
CA ILE A 62 1.87 -2.97 -3.04
C ILE A 62 1.93 -2.67 -1.55
N PHE A 63 1.12 -1.75 -1.04
CA PHE A 63 0.98 -1.51 0.39
C PHE A 63 -0.25 -2.23 0.96
N VAL A 64 -0.04 -2.90 2.10
CA VAL A 64 -1.05 -3.62 2.88
C VAL A 64 -0.81 -3.35 4.36
N PHE A 65 -1.79 -3.60 5.22
CA PHE A 65 -1.56 -3.57 6.67
C PHE A 65 -0.58 -4.68 7.13
N GLY A 66 0.11 -4.45 8.26
CA GLY A 66 1.17 -5.34 8.75
C GLY A 66 0.76 -6.80 8.92
N GLY A 67 -0.38 -7.04 9.56
CA GLY A 67 -0.93 -8.38 9.79
C GLY A 67 -1.20 -9.16 8.50
N ALA A 68 -1.67 -8.51 7.43
CA ALA A 68 -1.82 -9.16 6.12
C ALA A 68 -0.48 -9.60 5.56
N LYS A 69 0.55 -8.73 5.58
CA LYS A 69 1.88 -9.09 5.10
C LYS A 69 2.43 -10.30 5.86
N VAL A 70 2.31 -10.32 7.20
CA VAL A 70 2.73 -11.47 8.02
C VAL A 70 1.94 -12.73 7.68
N GLN A 71 0.61 -12.63 7.49
CA GLN A 71 -0.21 -13.77 7.09
C GLN A 71 0.21 -14.33 5.73
N MET A 72 0.41 -13.46 4.74
CA MET A 72 0.89 -13.84 3.40
C MET A 72 2.28 -14.49 3.45
N CYS A 73 3.16 -14.02 4.33
CA CYS A 73 4.46 -14.65 4.58
C CYS A 73 4.34 -16.08 5.12
N LYS A 74 3.33 -16.37 5.94
CA LYS A 74 3.08 -17.74 6.43
C LYS A 74 2.51 -18.63 5.32
N ASP A 75 1.67 -18.07 4.46
CA ASP A 75 0.88 -18.83 3.48
C ASP A 75 1.57 -19.00 2.10
N ALA A 76 2.61 -18.23 1.79
CA ALA A 76 3.22 -18.18 0.44
C ALA A 76 3.89 -19.48 -0.06
N GLY A 77 4.19 -20.43 0.83
CA GLY A 77 4.94 -21.64 0.47
C GLY A 77 6.34 -21.30 -0.09
N ALA A 78 6.79 -22.05 -1.10
CA ALA A 78 8.12 -21.91 -1.70
C ALA A 78 8.25 -20.74 -2.71
N ASP A 79 7.19 -20.41 -3.44
CA ASP A 79 7.18 -19.27 -4.38
C ASP A 79 6.93 -17.97 -3.61
N ARG A 80 8.02 -17.29 -3.26
CA ARG A 80 8.02 -16.11 -2.36
C ARG A 80 8.54 -14.83 -2.98
N ALA A 81 9.10 -14.85 -4.19
CA ALA A 81 9.77 -13.68 -4.78
C ALA A 81 8.84 -12.46 -4.91
N TRP A 82 7.55 -12.70 -5.17
CA TRP A 82 6.50 -11.68 -5.28
C TRP A 82 6.26 -10.92 -3.97
N LEU A 83 6.56 -11.52 -2.80
CA LEU A 83 6.41 -10.86 -1.51
C LEU A 83 7.30 -9.62 -1.40
N ARG A 84 8.43 -9.55 -2.09
CA ARG A 84 9.34 -8.39 -2.06
C ARG A 84 8.64 -7.06 -2.36
N LYS A 85 7.64 -7.08 -3.26
CA LYS A 85 6.86 -5.88 -3.63
C LYS A 85 5.79 -5.52 -2.60
N VAL A 86 5.35 -6.47 -1.78
CA VAL A 86 4.31 -6.28 -0.76
C VAL A 86 4.93 -5.69 0.51
N ARG A 87 4.53 -4.47 0.86
CA ARG A 87 5.11 -3.66 1.95
C ARG A 87 4.05 -3.37 3.03
N PRO A 88 4.38 -3.57 4.31
CA PRO A 88 3.49 -3.17 5.38
C PRO A 88 3.40 -1.63 5.45
N TRP A 89 2.21 -1.09 5.67
CA TRP A 89 1.96 0.32 5.92
C TRP A 89 0.76 0.53 6.85
N TRP A 90 0.71 1.68 7.53
CA TRP A 90 -0.42 2.05 8.38
C TRP A 90 -1.72 2.18 7.56
N GLY A 91 -2.87 1.88 8.17
CA GLY A 91 -4.14 1.83 7.44
C GLY A 91 -4.25 0.58 6.58
N HIS A 92 -4.57 0.72 5.29
CA HIS A 92 -4.58 -0.36 4.28
C HIS A 92 -5.26 -1.68 4.72
N HIS A 93 -6.25 -1.58 5.60
CA HIS A 93 -6.92 -2.75 6.17
C HIS A 93 -8.25 -3.05 5.49
N TYR A 94 -8.73 -2.20 4.59
CA TYR A 94 -9.92 -2.45 3.77
C TYR A 94 -9.64 -2.31 2.27
N HIS A 95 -8.40 -1.95 1.91
CA HIS A 95 -7.89 -1.83 0.56
C HIS A 95 -6.39 -2.15 0.56
N PHE A 96 -5.85 -2.52 -0.61
CA PHE A 96 -4.41 -2.48 -0.85
C PHE A 96 -4.12 -1.43 -1.90
N HIS A 97 -2.95 -0.81 -1.79
CA HIS A 97 -2.52 0.24 -2.69
C HIS A 97 -1.47 -0.31 -3.64
N ILE A 98 -1.71 -0.25 -4.94
CA ILE A 98 -0.72 -0.58 -5.96
C ILE A 98 -0.03 0.70 -6.41
N ARG A 99 1.30 0.63 -6.54
CA ARG A 99 2.11 1.60 -7.28
C ARG A 99 2.75 0.93 -8.48
N LEU A 100 2.66 1.57 -9.64
CA LEU A 100 3.31 1.15 -10.88
C LEU A 100 4.72 1.74 -11.02
N ASN A 101 5.56 1.10 -11.82
CA ASN A 101 6.83 1.65 -12.30
C ASN A 101 6.55 2.82 -13.26
N CYS A 102 7.53 3.72 -13.39
CA CYS A 102 7.48 4.72 -14.44
C CYS A 102 7.33 4.08 -15.84
N PRO A 103 6.43 4.60 -16.70
CA PRO A 103 6.29 4.10 -18.06
C PRO A 103 7.60 4.18 -18.83
N ALA A 104 7.89 3.15 -19.63
CA ALA A 104 9.11 3.11 -20.44
C ALA A 104 9.19 4.32 -21.39
N GLY A 105 10.31 5.04 -21.35
CA GLY A 105 10.55 6.23 -22.18
C GLY A 105 10.02 7.54 -21.60
N ASP A 106 9.27 7.53 -20.49
CA ASP A 106 8.87 8.75 -19.81
C ASP A 106 10.05 9.34 -19.03
N ARG A 107 10.65 10.40 -19.57
CA ARG A 107 11.79 11.11 -18.98
C ARG A 107 11.41 12.05 -17.83
N THR A 108 10.12 12.26 -17.61
CA THR A 108 9.60 13.16 -16.57
C THR A 108 9.11 12.40 -15.34
N CYS A 109 9.00 11.08 -15.44
CA CYS A 109 8.69 10.20 -14.32
C CYS A 109 9.98 9.78 -13.60
N VAL A 110 9.96 9.84 -12.27
CA VAL A 110 11.09 9.44 -11.41
C VAL A 110 10.66 8.27 -10.54
N ASP A 111 11.32 7.13 -10.71
CA ASP A 111 11.09 5.96 -9.87
C ASP A 111 11.58 6.19 -8.44
N GLN A 112 10.88 5.55 -7.49
CA GLN A 112 11.40 5.42 -6.13
C GLN A 112 12.55 4.41 -6.10
N ALA A 113 13.43 4.51 -5.10
CA ALA A 113 14.43 3.47 -4.82
C ALA A 113 13.76 2.08 -4.79
N PRO A 114 14.44 0.98 -5.18
CA PRO A 114 13.83 -0.34 -5.15
C PRO A 114 13.49 -0.78 -3.71
N PRO A 115 12.50 -1.67 -3.50
CA PRO A 115 12.30 -2.31 -2.20
C PRO A 115 13.58 -3.03 -1.74
N PRO A 116 13.81 -3.17 -0.41
CA PRO A 116 14.93 -3.95 0.11
C PRO A 116 15.01 -5.36 -0.51
N PRO A 117 16.21 -5.97 -0.58
CA PRO A 117 16.34 -7.35 -0.99
C PRO A 117 15.60 -8.30 -0.03
N GLY A 118 15.25 -9.50 -0.51
CA GLY A 118 14.49 -10.48 0.28
C GLY A 118 12.98 -10.35 0.14
N ASP A 119 12.24 -11.17 0.89
CA ASP A 119 10.77 -11.19 0.87
C ASP A 119 10.14 -10.20 1.87
N GLY A 120 10.94 -9.60 2.75
CA GLY A 120 10.54 -8.58 3.70
C GLY A 120 9.68 -9.11 4.85
N CYS A 121 9.74 -10.41 5.15
CA CYS A 121 8.87 -11.05 6.13
C CYS A 121 9.31 -10.81 7.59
N SER A 122 10.60 -10.84 7.88
CA SER A 122 11.12 -10.54 9.23
C SER A 122 10.81 -9.09 9.64
N GLU A 123 10.92 -8.14 8.72
CA GLU A 123 10.60 -6.74 8.95
C GLU A 123 9.10 -6.51 9.17
N ALA A 124 8.25 -7.34 8.54
CA ALA A 124 6.81 -7.31 8.76
C ALA A 124 6.44 -7.85 10.15
N GLU A 125 7.12 -8.91 10.61
CA GLU A 125 6.96 -9.43 11.97
C GLU A 125 7.43 -8.41 13.01
N GLU A 126 8.57 -7.75 12.79
CA GLU A 126 9.06 -6.67 13.65
C GLU A 126 8.07 -5.50 13.70
N TRP A 127 7.50 -5.12 12.56
CA TRP A 127 6.45 -4.10 12.49
C TRP A 127 5.23 -4.50 13.34
N VAL A 128 4.73 -5.72 13.18
CA VAL A 128 3.60 -6.22 13.99
C VAL A 128 3.98 -6.30 15.48
N GLY A 129 5.22 -6.67 15.80
CA GLY A 129 5.76 -6.64 17.15
C GLY A 129 5.65 -5.27 17.80
N ARG A 130 5.99 -4.20 17.06
CA ARG A 130 5.81 -2.80 17.51
C ARG A 130 4.35 -2.36 17.65
N ILE A 131 3.42 -2.95 16.90
CA ILE A 131 1.98 -2.68 17.08
C ILE A 131 1.51 -3.27 18.42
N LEU A 132 1.95 -4.48 18.74
CA LEU A 132 1.54 -5.20 19.94
C LEU A 132 2.25 -4.69 21.21
N ASN A 133 3.51 -4.32 21.07
CA ASN A 133 4.37 -3.84 22.14
C ASN A 133 5.04 -2.54 21.68
N PRO A 134 4.30 -1.41 21.70
CA PRO A 134 4.86 -0.14 21.28
C PRO A 134 6.01 0.26 22.21
N PRO A 135 7.11 0.81 21.67
CA PRO A 135 8.18 1.32 22.52
C PRO A 135 7.63 2.46 23.40
N PRO A 136 8.17 2.63 24.62
CA PRO A 136 7.79 3.75 25.45
C PRO A 136 8.09 5.08 24.72
N PRO A 137 7.29 6.14 24.93
CA PRO A 137 7.58 7.45 24.37
C PRO A 137 8.99 7.91 24.75
N ASP A 138 9.73 8.47 23.80
CA ASP A 138 11.03 9.08 24.09
C ASP A 138 10.80 10.41 24.83
N PRO A 139 11.22 10.53 26.11
CA PRO A 139 11.02 11.76 26.88
C PRO A 139 11.83 12.94 26.34
N ASN A 140 12.84 12.69 25.50
CA ASN A 140 13.70 13.70 24.91
C ASN A 140 13.38 13.99 23.43
N ALA A 141 12.25 13.48 22.93
CA ALA A 141 11.83 13.71 21.55
C ALA A 141 11.67 15.21 21.29
N LYS A 142 12.51 15.74 20.40
CA LYS A 142 12.38 17.13 19.94
C LYS A 142 11.13 17.24 19.05
N PRO A 143 10.32 18.31 19.20
CA PRO A 143 9.23 18.57 18.27
C PRO A 143 9.74 18.57 16.82
N ALA A 144 8.97 17.96 15.92
CA ALA A 144 9.28 18.03 14.49
C ALA A 144 9.31 19.51 14.05
N PRO A 145 10.32 19.94 13.28
CA PRO A 145 10.33 21.29 12.75
C PRO A 145 9.09 21.52 11.87
N PRO A 146 8.53 22.73 11.84
CA PRO A 146 7.40 23.05 10.97
C PRO A 146 7.74 22.73 9.51
N VAL A 147 6.86 22.01 8.82
CA VAL A 147 6.99 21.79 7.38
C VAL A 147 6.52 23.06 6.67
N PRO A 148 7.37 23.71 5.84
CA PRO A 148 6.95 24.89 5.10
C PRO A 148 5.82 24.54 4.11
N PRO A 149 4.94 25.49 3.78
CA PRO A 149 3.87 25.25 2.82
C PRO A 149 4.45 24.93 1.43
N THR A 150 3.90 23.92 0.76
CA THR A 150 4.24 23.60 -0.62
C THR A 150 3.84 24.75 -1.55
N THR A 151 4.79 25.23 -2.35
CA THR A 151 4.58 26.27 -3.37
C THR A 151 4.60 25.68 -4.77
N LEU A 152 4.15 26.43 -5.77
CA LEU A 152 4.23 26.00 -7.17
C LEU A 152 5.68 25.78 -7.65
N ALA A 153 6.65 26.47 -7.04
CA ALA A 153 8.07 26.28 -7.36
C ALA A 153 8.62 24.93 -6.86
N ASP A 154 7.95 24.30 -5.89
CA ASP A 154 8.32 22.99 -5.37
C ASP A 154 7.76 21.83 -6.21
N LEU A 155 6.87 22.12 -7.16
CA LEU A 155 6.23 21.12 -8.03
C LEU A 155 7.00 20.97 -9.35
N PRO A 156 6.87 19.82 -10.05
CA PRO A 156 7.38 19.67 -11.41
C PRO A 156 6.89 20.80 -12.33
N ALA A 157 7.77 21.32 -13.19
CA ALA A 157 7.48 22.47 -14.05
C ALA A 157 6.22 22.27 -14.93
N GLN A 158 5.92 21.02 -15.30
CA GLN A 158 4.74 20.65 -16.07
C GLN A 158 3.43 20.94 -15.31
N CYS A 159 3.42 20.93 -13.98
CA CYS A 159 2.24 21.24 -13.18
C CYS A 159 1.82 22.71 -13.34
N ALA A 160 2.79 23.63 -13.47
CA ALA A 160 2.49 25.05 -13.72
C ALA A 160 1.85 25.26 -15.10
N SER A 161 2.27 24.50 -16.11
CA SER A 161 1.68 24.56 -17.45
C SER A 161 0.20 24.14 -17.46
N VAL A 162 -0.18 23.13 -16.67
CA VAL A 162 -1.59 22.72 -16.53
C VAL A 162 -2.42 23.81 -15.87
N LEU A 163 -1.90 24.46 -14.81
CA LEU A 163 -2.61 25.56 -14.14
C LEU A 163 -2.78 26.79 -15.04
N GLY A 164 -1.84 27.03 -15.95
CA GLY A 164 -1.88 28.13 -16.92
C GLY A 164 -2.66 27.83 -18.19
N ALA A 165 -3.07 26.57 -18.42
CA ALA A 165 -3.83 26.19 -19.59
C ALA A 165 -5.24 26.79 -19.51
N ARG A 166 -5.57 27.66 -20.48
CA ARG A 166 -6.90 28.25 -20.68
C ARG A 166 -7.53 27.66 -21.93
#